data_AF-A0A163SHG7-F1
#
_entry.id   AF-A0A163SHG7-F1
#
_cell.length_a   1.000
_cell.length_b   1.000
_cell.length_c   1.000
_cell.angle_alpha   90.00
_cell.angle_beta   90.00
_cell.angle_gamma   90.00
#
_symmetry.space_group_name_H-M   'P 1'
#
loop_
_entity.id
_entity.type
_entity.pdbx_description
1 polymer ?
#
loop_
_entity_poly.entity_id
_entity_poly.type
_entity_poly.pdbx_seq_one_letter_code
_entity_poly.pdbx_strand_id
1 'polypeptide(L)'
;MENDCEREVWNNRYEEEVDQFIKAGPDHSDLPQHLAYADALGLSLDQLNHQFDRDLYEKNVMWLKLKPKLEKKYGAISNHALVEKYEAEIQRDR
;
A
#
# COMPACT_ATOMS: atom_id res chain seq x y z
N MET A 1 -3.42 26.35 -8.86
CA MET A 1 -4.72 25.66 -8.83
C MET A 1 -4.57 24.40 -9.64
N GLU A 2 -3.90 23.38 -9.08
CA GLU A 2 -4.21 22.00 -9.47
C GLU A 2 -5.66 21.79 -9.02
N ASN A 3 -6.54 21.49 -9.95
CA ASN A 3 -7.99 21.54 -9.72
C ASN A 3 -8.36 20.50 -8.67
N ASP A 4 -9.11 20.89 -7.64
CA ASP A 4 -9.60 19.98 -6.58
C ASP A 4 -10.32 18.75 -7.18
N CYS A 5 -10.94 18.92 -8.34
CA CYS A 5 -11.57 17.85 -9.13
C CYS A 5 -10.56 16.78 -9.63
N GLU A 6 -9.34 17.16 -10.01
CA GLU A 6 -8.30 16.21 -10.43
C GLU A 6 -7.75 15.43 -9.24
N ARG A 7 -7.65 16.07 -8.07
CA ARG A 7 -7.25 15.42 -6.82
C ARG A 7 -8.31 14.42 -6.34
N GLU A 8 -9.59 14.79 -6.39
CA GLU A 8 -10.70 13.89 -6.04
C GLU A 8 -10.77 12.67 -6.97
N VAL A 9 -10.61 12.87 -8.28
CA VAL A 9 -10.59 11.76 -9.25
C VAL A 9 -9.38 10.84 -9.02
N TRP A 10 -8.21 11.40 -8.70
CA TRP A 10 -7.02 10.61 -8.40
C TRP A 10 -7.20 9.82 -7.10
N ASN A 11 -7.74 10.43 -6.05
CA ASN A 11 -8.06 9.77 -4.79
C ASN A 11 -9.05 8.62 -5.03
N ASN A 12 -10.16 8.84 -5.72
CA ASN A 12 -11.15 7.79 -5.98
C ASN A 12 -10.55 6.60 -6.75
N ARG A 13 -9.72 6.86 -7.75
CA ARG A 13 -9.04 5.78 -8.50
C ARG A 13 -8.06 5.01 -7.59
N TYR A 14 -7.35 5.71 -6.73
CA TYR A 14 -6.41 5.09 -5.80
C TYR A 14 -7.14 4.22 -4.77
N GLU A 15 -8.26 4.69 -4.22
CA GLU A 15 -9.13 3.92 -3.32
C GLU A 15 -9.62 2.62 -3.98
N GLU A 16 -10.06 2.69 -5.25
CA GLU A 16 -10.48 1.51 -6.02
C GLU A 16 -9.33 0.51 -6.23
N GLU A 17 -8.11 0.99 -6.46
CA GLU A 17 -6.93 0.13 -6.60
C GLU A 17 -6.55 -0.57 -5.29
N VAL A 18 -6.70 0.12 -4.16
CA VAL A 18 -6.48 -0.47 -2.82
C VAL A 18 -7.51 -1.56 -2.56
N ASP A 19 -8.79 -1.29 -2.81
CA ASP A 19 -9.85 -2.28 -2.66
C ASP A 19 -9.63 -3.50 -3.55
N GLN A 20 -9.20 -3.30 -4.80
CA GLN A 20 -8.88 -4.40 -5.72
C GLN A 20 -7.67 -5.20 -5.25
N PHE A 21 -6.64 -4.54 -4.72
CA PHE A 21 -5.47 -5.20 -4.15
C PHE A 21 -5.87 -6.11 -2.98
N ILE A 22 -6.71 -5.61 -2.07
CA ILE A 22 -7.21 -6.36 -0.92
C ILE A 22 -8.04 -7.57 -1.37
N LYS A 23 -9.00 -7.35 -2.28
CA LYS A 23 -9.88 -8.42 -2.82
C LYS A 23 -9.12 -9.50 -3.55
N ALA A 24 -8.07 -9.16 -4.30
CA ALA A 24 -7.31 -10.13 -5.08
C ALA A 24 -6.30 -10.94 -4.26
N GLY A 25 -6.00 -10.53 -3.02
CA GLY A 25 -4.96 -11.13 -2.20
C GLY A 25 -5.38 -11.32 -0.75
N PRO A 26 -5.21 -10.32 0.13
CA PRO A 26 -5.48 -10.42 1.57
C PRO A 26 -6.82 -11.07 1.96
N ASP A 27 -7.90 -10.82 1.22
CA ASP A 27 -9.23 -11.41 1.50
C ASP A 27 -9.29 -12.93 1.31
N HIS A 28 -8.31 -13.49 0.61
CA HIS A 28 -8.19 -14.92 0.35
C HIS A 28 -7.08 -15.57 1.19
N SER A 29 -6.57 -14.89 2.21
CA SER A 29 -5.50 -15.42 3.04
C SER A 29 -5.92 -16.66 3.82
N ASP A 30 -5.15 -17.74 3.66
CA ASP A 30 -5.29 -19.00 4.38
C ASP A 30 -4.21 -19.17 5.46
N LEU A 31 -3.38 -18.14 5.68
CA LEU A 31 -2.29 -18.17 6.65
C LEU A 31 -2.85 -18.23 8.08
N PRO A 32 -2.52 -19.27 8.88
CA PRO A 32 -3.10 -19.44 10.22
C PRO A 32 -2.91 -18.23 11.13
N GLN A 33 -1.75 -17.55 11.03
CA GLN A 33 -1.45 -16.36 11.81
C GLN A 33 -2.35 -15.17 11.48
N HIS A 34 -2.78 -15.03 10.22
CA HIS A 34 -3.64 -13.94 9.78
C HIS A 34 -5.08 -14.15 10.25
N LEU A 35 -5.56 -15.40 10.15
CA LEU A 35 -6.88 -15.80 10.65
C LEU A 35 -6.96 -15.69 12.18
N ALA A 36 -5.93 -16.13 12.90
CA ALA A 36 -5.87 -16.00 14.36
C ALA A 36 -5.80 -14.53 14.81
N TYR A 37 -5.15 -13.67 14.02
CA TYR A 37 -5.11 -12.23 14.29
C TYR A 37 -6.49 -11.58 14.15
N ALA A 38 -7.23 -11.90 13.07
CA ALA A 38 -8.61 -11.47 12.91
C ALA A 38 -9.51 -11.95 14.07
N ASP A 39 -9.41 -13.24 14.42
CA ASP A 39 -10.18 -13.85 15.51
C ASP A 39 -9.88 -13.21 16.87
N ALA A 40 -8.61 -12.95 17.19
CA ALA A 40 -8.19 -12.29 18.42
C ALA A 40 -8.74 -10.86 18.56
N LEU A 41 -8.97 -10.17 17.44
CA LEU A 41 -9.59 -8.85 17.39
C LEU A 41 -11.13 -8.91 17.31
N GLY A 42 -11.72 -10.11 17.18
CA GLY A 42 -13.15 -10.30 17.00
C GLY A 42 -13.67 -9.76 15.66
N LEU A 43 -12.81 -9.74 14.64
CA LEU A 43 -13.11 -9.23 13.30
C LEU A 43 -13.20 -10.38 12.29
N SER A 44 -14.01 -10.21 11.25
CA SER A 44 -13.86 -11.03 10.04
C SER A 44 -12.58 -10.64 9.29
N LEU A 45 -12.10 -11.50 8.39
CA LEU A 45 -10.95 -11.20 7.54
C LEU A 45 -11.21 -9.95 6.66
N ASP A 46 -12.44 -9.81 6.17
CA ASP A 46 -12.88 -8.62 5.41
C ASP A 46 -12.80 -7.35 6.26
N GLN A 47 -13.30 -7.38 7.51
CA GLN A 47 -13.23 -6.23 8.41
C GLN A 47 -11.79 -5.89 8.80
N LEU A 48 -10.97 -6.92 9.05
CA LEU A 48 -9.54 -6.73 9.31
C LEU A 48 -8.90 -6.00 8.13
N ASN A 49 -9.10 -6.50 6.91
CA ASN A 49 -8.37 -5.99 5.76
C ASN A 49 -8.87 -4.62 5.25
N HIS A 50 -10.19 -4.44 5.16
CA HIS A 50 -10.80 -3.25 4.57
C HIS A 50 -10.95 -2.10 5.56
N GLN A 51 -10.80 -2.33 6.86
CA GLN A 51 -11.01 -1.30 7.88
C GLN A 51 -9.79 -1.15 8.78
N PHE A 52 -9.37 -2.22 9.45
CA PHE A 52 -8.35 -2.14 10.47
C PHE A 52 -6.93 -1.98 9.88
N ASP A 53 -6.56 -2.83 8.92
CA ASP A 53 -5.25 -2.83 8.25
C ASP A 53 -5.24 -2.08 6.91
N ARG A 54 -6.27 -1.24 6.64
CA ARG A 54 -6.40 -0.58 5.34
C ARG A 54 -5.19 0.30 5.00
N ASP A 55 -4.68 1.05 5.97
CA ASP A 55 -3.55 1.96 5.80
C ASP A 55 -2.24 1.23 5.44
N LEU A 56 -2.10 -0.02 5.89
CA LEU A 56 -1.01 -0.90 5.48
C LEU A 56 -1.10 -1.22 3.99
N TYR A 57 -2.30 -1.53 3.49
CA TYR A 57 -2.50 -1.84 2.07
C TYR A 57 -2.38 -0.61 1.17
N GLU A 58 -2.82 0.56 1.63
CA GLU A 58 -2.55 1.83 0.98
C GLU A 58 -1.04 2.03 0.74
N LYS A 59 -0.24 1.90 1.81
CA LYS A 59 1.23 1.99 1.73
C LYS A 59 1.82 0.98 0.75
N ASN A 60 1.31 -0.25 0.75
CA ASN A 60 1.75 -1.30 -0.17
C ASN A 60 1.45 -0.95 -1.63
N VAL A 61 0.24 -0.49 -1.95
CA VAL A 61 -0.13 -0.09 -3.32
C VAL A 61 0.71 1.11 -3.77
N MET A 62 0.94 2.10 -2.90
CA MET A 62 1.86 3.20 -3.20
C MET A 62 3.28 2.70 -3.49
N TRP A 63 3.80 1.79 -2.65
CA TRP A 63 5.14 1.23 -2.83
C TRP A 63 5.26 0.46 -4.14
N LEU A 64 4.27 -0.35 -4.52
CA LEU A 64 4.26 -1.09 -5.79
C LEU A 64 4.35 -0.17 -7.01
N LYS A 65 3.78 1.03 -6.93
CA LYS A 65 3.88 2.06 -7.98
C LYS A 65 5.20 2.81 -7.96
N LEU A 66 5.75 3.06 -6.77
CA LEU A 66 6.97 3.83 -6.58
C LEU A 66 8.22 3.01 -6.90
N LYS A 67 8.25 1.75 -6.45
CA LYS A 67 9.40 0.85 -6.55
C LYS A 67 9.98 0.77 -7.97
N PRO A 68 9.20 0.56 -9.05
CA PRO A 68 9.75 0.53 -10.41
C PRO A 68 10.43 1.84 -10.85
N LYS A 69 9.96 2.99 -10.33
CA LYS A 69 10.55 4.30 -10.62
C LYS A 69 11.90 4.45 -9.92
N LEU A 70 11.99 4.01 -8.66
CA LEU A 70 13.23 3.99 -7.90
C LEU A 70 14.25 3.02 -8.50
N GLU A 71 13.80 1.81 -8.90
CA GLU A 71 14.65 0.83 -9.61
C GLU A 71 15.18 1.39 -10.92
N LYS A 72 14.37 2.13 -11.67
CA LYS A 72 14.83 2.80 -12.90
C LYS A 72 15.86 3.90 -12.61
N LYS A 73 15.70 4.65 -11.52
CA LYS A 73 16.56 5.79 -11.18
C LYS A 73 17.89 5.37 -10.55
N TYR A 74 17.86 4.36 -9.68
CA TYR A 74 19.00 3.95 -8.84
C TYR A 74 19.58 2.59 -9.23
N GLY A 75 18.99 1.92 -10.22
CA GLY A 75 19.29 0.55 -10.59
C GLY A 75 18.43 -0.46 -9.83
N ALA A 76 18.31 -1.67 -10.38
CA ALA A 76 17.59 -2.78 -9.77
C ALA A 76 18.38 -3.34 -8.57
N ILE A 77 18.30 -2.63 -7.45
CA ILE A 77 18.95 -2.96 -6.18
C ILE A 77 17.96 -3.67 -5.23
N SER A 78 18.45 -4.15 -4.08
CA SER A 78 17.60 -4.81 -3.09
C SER A 78 16.49 -3.87 -2.57
N ASN A 79 15.39 -4.44 -2.10
CA ASN A 79 14.27 -3.65 -1.55
C ASN A 79 14.72 -2.73 -0.40
N HIS A 80 15.61 -3.22 0.47
CA HIS A 80 16.16 -2.41 1.56
C HIS A 80 16.91 -1.19 1.03
N ALA A 81 17.77 -1.37 0.02
CA ALA A 81 18.50 -0.26 -0.56
C ALA A 81 17.58 0.74 -1.30
N LEU A 82 16.48 0.29 -1.91
CA LEU A 82 15.49 1.19 -2.51
C LEU A 82 14.78 2.05 -1.45
N VAL A 83 14.49 1.48 -0.28
CA VAL A 83 13.92 2.25 0.85
C VAL A 83 14.89 3.33 1.32
N GLU A 84 16.19 3.01 1.48
CA GLU A 84 17.20 4.01 1.83
C GLU A 84 17.28 5.15 0.79
N LYS A 85 17.15 4.83 -0.51
CA LYS A 85 17.13 5.86 -1.56
C LYS A 85 15.89 6.74 -1.47
N TYR A 86 14.72 6.14 -1.25
CA TYR A 86 13.48 6.89 -1.05
C TYR A 86 13.60 7.84 0.16
N GLU A 87 14.06 7.35 1.30
CA GLU A 87 14.25 8.16 2.51
C GLU A 87 15.21 9.33 2.27
N ALA A 88 16.30 9.08 1.54
CA ALA A 88 17.26 10.12 1.17
C ALA A 88 16.67 11.17 0.21
N GLU A 89 15.71 10.83 -0.66
CA GLU A 89 14.98 11.81 -1.48
C GLU A 89 14.07 12.68 -0.62
N ILE A 90 13.27 12.06 0.25
CA ILE A 90 12.34 12.78 1.13
C ILE A 90 13.07 13.75 2.07
N GLN A 91 14.26 13.39 2.56
CA GLN A 91 15.06 14.28 3.41
C GLN A 91 15.65 15.47 2.67
N ARG A 92 15.90 15.37 1.35
CA ARG A 92 16.44 16.47 0.54
C ARG A 92 15.40 17.52 0.20
N ASP A 93 14.14 17.11 0.12
CA ASP A 93 13.01 17.96 -0.29
C ASP A 93 12.29 18.62 0.92
N ARG A 94 12.84 18.47 2.14
CA ARG A 94 12.38 19.12 3.37
C ARG A 94 13.29 20.30 3.76
#